data_AF-A0A850SZX0-F1
#
_entry.id   AF-A0A850SZX0-F1
#
_cell.length_a   1.000
_cell.length_b   1.000
_cell.length_c   1.000
_cell.angle_alpha   90.00
_cell.angle_beta   90.00
_cell.angle_gamma   90.00
#
_symmetry.space_group_name_H-M   'P 1'
#
loop_
_entity.id
_entity.type
_entity.pdbx_description
1 polymer ?
#
loop_
_entity_poly.entity_id
_entity_poly.type
_entity_poly.pdbx_seq_one_letter_code
_entity_poly.pdbx_strand_id
1 'polypeptide(L)'
;MATISKTRDERPDASAILSQGAYYILDRCASHGDVYPLVCEAFYGGVAALVGRDAEAAVRRDGIAMLHKHVPTEKVLLLEEHVRLALKETLLYWSYRVGKEDLGLPHPFYVDHLIVIRIHFPYEVARHAKTAEMPATAKNDFLDHAASALRNPRIIVNQVSRAIRRPRLNASYDPDQFHGALAKPARSHGAHIDTWYGHSFDGINLWWSIDGVTVDNTVILYPDMFGRPVDYDVKSMYLARGQQVSEPHQVDLRPGQLLLFNPEMLHSTQVNVSDRTRVALTTRINPHTPKFNDEAPFNFEHWHSSVDLERRRFKALRVFPAGKHRGAPSYEAQPKLEAHQTMHLSAGCAMSEGPACKSEDLAPGRKVAVDFTDAKALLWRTAAGEVKAYSRLCPHVGVDLADGWHDGDVVHCPGHGLRFSWRDGASNCASFGLRAFTVEERDGKIYLSRAAAALKAEPAERIGA
;
A
#
# COMPACT_ATOMS: atom_id res chain seq x y z
N MET A 1 -1.89 13.96 17.55
CA MET A 1 -2.61 14.09 16.27
C MET A 1 -1.57 14.32 15.19
N ALA A 2 -1.38 13.35 14.30
CA ALA A 2 -0.49 13.53 13.16
C ALA A 2 -1.11 14.57 12.23
N THR A 3 -0.39 15.67 12.00
CA THR A 3 -0.92 16.84 11.28
C THR A 3 -0.46 16.80 9.83
N ILE A 4 -1.39 17.00 8.88
CA ILE A 4 -1.03 17.21 7.48
C ILE A 4 -0.42 18.60 7.37
N SER A 5 0.90 18.68 7.21
CA SER A 5 1.53 19.96 6.86
C SER A 5 1.80 19.99 5.36
N LYS A 6 0.96 20.73 4.63
CA LYS A 6 1.23 21.10 3.23
C LYS A 6 2.17 22.30 3.26
N THR A 7 3.47 22.08 3.44
CA THR A 7 4.41 23.18 3.48
C THR A 7 4.75 23.63 2.06
N ARG A 8 4.24 24.81 1.68
CA ARG A 8 4.65 25.46 0.44
C ARG A 8 6.01 26.14 0.59
N ASP A 9 6.31 26.62 1.80
CA ASP A 9 7.48 27.47 2.09
C ASP A 9 8.30 27.05 3.33
N GLU A 10 7.85 26.05 4.10
CA GLU A 10 8.55 25.57 5.31
C GLU A 10 9.26 24.23 5.07
N ARG A 11 10.50 24.14 5.55
CA ARG A 11 11.30 22.92 5.51
C ARG A 11 10.62 21.81 6.33
N PRO A 12 10.43 20.58 5.81
CA PRO A 12 9.91 19.47 6.60
C PRO A 12 10.77 19.19 7.83
N ASP A 13 10.11 18.92 8.95
CA ASP A 13 10.79 18.50 10.17
C ASP A 13 10.97 16.97 10.16
N ALA A 14 12.19 16.53 9.84
CA ALA A 14 12.55 15.12 9.85
C ALA A 14 12.30 14.46 11.22
N SER A 15 12.52 15.19 12.33
CA SER A 15 12.26 14.65 13.67
C SER A 15 10.76 14.41 13.90
N ALA A 16 9.90 15.32 13.42
CA ALA A 16 8.45 15.14 13.49
C ALA A 16 7.96 13.96 12.63
N ILE A 17 8.54 13.73 11.44
CA ILE A 17 8.25 12.53 10.64
C ILE A 17 8.61 11.27 11.46
N LEU A 18 9.80 11.24 12.04
CA LEU A 18 10.33 10.06 12.73
C LEU A 18 9.63 9.73 14.04
N SER A 19 9.36 10.74 14.88
CA SER A 19 8.89 10.56 16.26
C SER A 19 7.38 10.74 16.43
N GLN A 20 6.72 11.51 15.55
CA GLN A 20 5.32 11.89 15.69
C GLN A 20 4.44 11.40 14.54
N GLY A 21 5.04 10.78 13.52
CA GLY A 21 4.30 10.31 12.34
C GLY A 21 3.78 11.46 11.47
N ALA A 22 4.43 12.64 11.53
CA ALA A 22 4.11 13.71 10.61
C ALA A 22 4.40 13.29 9.16
N TYR A 23 3.63 13.82 8.22
CA TYR A 23 3.89 13.64 6.80
C TYR A 23 3.73 14.96 6.06
N TYR A 24 4.51 15.10 4.99
CA TYR A 24 4.66 16.35 4.25
C TYR A 24 4.48 16.12 2.75
N ILE A 25 3.90 17.10 2.08
CA ILE A 25 3.80 17.14 0.62
C ILE A 25 4.63 18.31 0.12
N LEU A 26 5.64 18.03 -0.69
CA LEU A 26 6.52 19.02 -1.28
C LEU A 26 6.14 19.34 -2.72
N ASP A 27 5.92 20.63 -2.99
CA ASP A 27 5.59 21.18 -4.32
C ASP A 27 6.79 21.19 -5.28
N ARG A 28 8.00 21.37 -4.74
CA ARG A 28 9.25 21.42 -5.51
C ARG A 28 10.35 20.76 -4.69
N CYS A 29 10.51 19.45 -4.82
CA CYS A 29 11.64 18.75 -4.25
C CYS A 29 12.94 19.11 -5.00
N ALA A 30 14.06 18.93 -4.33
CA ALA A 30 15.39 19.21 -4.88
C ALA A 30 15.58 18.55 -6.25
N SER A 31 16.18 19.31 -7.17
CA SER A 31 16.45 18.88 -8.55
C SER A 31 15.20 18.52 -9.38
N HIS A 32 13.99 18.93 -8.99
CA HIS A 32 12.78 18.68 -9.80
C HIS A 32 12.94 19.15 -11.24
N GLY A 33 13.48 20.36 -11.47
CA GLY A 33 13.68 20.92 -12.81
C GLY A 33 14.61 20.10 -13.71
N ASP A 34 15.56 19.37 -13.13
CA ASP A 34 16.61 18.66 -13.88
C ASP A 34 16.33 17.14 -13.95
N VAL A 35 15.77 16.56 -12.89
CA VAL A 35 15.53 15.12 -12.77
C VAL A 35 14.18 14.73 -13.37
N TYR A 36 13.14 15.53 -13.19
CA TYR A 36 11.80 15.21 -13.69
C TYR A 36 11.76 15.00 -15.22
N PRO A 37 12.41 15.84 -16.05
CA PRO A 37 12.50 15.58 -17.49
C PRO A 37 13.19 14.27 -17.82
N LEU A 38 14.28 13.92 -17.10
CA LEU A 38 14.98 12.64 -17.31
C LEU A 38 14.10 11.44 -16.95
N VAL A 39 13.28 11.56 -15.90
CA VAL A 39 12.27 10.54 -15.57
C VAL A 39 11.30 10.36 -16.73
N CYS A 40 10.74 11.44 -17.24
CA CYS A 40 9.79 11.39 -18.35
C CYS A 40 10.42 10.75 -19.61
N GLU A 41 11.64 11.16 -19.96
CA GLU A 41 12.38 10.59 -21.09
C GLU A 41 12.68 9.10 -20.92
N ALA A 42 12.95 8.63 -19.69
CA ALA A 42 13.11 7.20 -19.44
C ALA A 42 11.82 6.41 -19.69
N PHE A 43 10.64 6.97 -19.35
CA PHE A 43 9.35 6.37 -19.71
C PHE A 43 9.14 6.35 -21.22
N TYR A 44 9.35 7.47 -21.91
CA TYR A 44 9.18 7.54 -23.36
C TYR A 44 10.13 6.59 -24.09
N GLY A 45 11.41 6.56 -23.71
CA GLY A 45 12.40 5.62 -24.24
C GLY A 45 12.03 4.16 -23.98
N GLY A 46 11.51 3.85 -22.80
CA GLY A 46 11.01 2.52 -22.45
C GLY A 46 9.82 2.10 -23.31
N VAL A 47 8.84 2.99 -23.53
CA VAL A 47 7.70 2.73 -24.42
C VAL A 47 8.17 2.52 -25.86
N ALA A 48 9.10 3.33 -26.35
CA ALA A 48 9.69 3.19 -27.68
C ALA A 48 10.37 1.83 -27.88
N ALA A 49 11.13 1.39 -26.88
CA ALA A 49 11.87 0.14 -26.91
C ALA A 49 10.96 -1.10 -26.79
N LEU A 50 9.92 -1.02 -25.96
CA LEU A 50 9.06 -2.18 -25.66
C LEU A 50 7.85 -2.29 -26.57
N VAL A 51 7.31 -1.18 -27.07
CA VAL A 51 6.06 -1.13 -27.84
C VAL A 51 6.29 -0.58 -29.25
N GLY A 52 7.05 0.50 -29.38
CA GLY A 52 7.38 1.12 -30.66
C GLY A 52 7.27 2.65 -30.65
N ARG A 53 7.82 3.30 -31.69
CA ARG A 53 7.88 4.76 -31.81
C ARG A 53 6.51 5.44 -31.90
N ASP A 54 5.53 4.78 -32.49
CA ASP A 54 4.16 5.32 -32.59
C ASP A 54 3.49 5.39 -31.20
N ALA A 55 3.68 4.36 -30.37
CA ALA A 55 3.19 4.35 -29.00
C ALA A 55 3.91 5.38 -28.13
N GLU A 56 5.23 5.55 -28.31
CA GLU A 56 6.00 6.63 -27.67
C GLU A 56 5.40 7.99 -28.02
N ALA A 57 5.20 8.28 -29.31
CA ALA A 57 4.65 9.55 -29.76
C ALA A 57 3.24 9.79 -29.19
N ALA A 58 2.42 8.74 -29.10
CA ALA A 58 1.10 8.81 -28.49
C ALA A 58 1.16 9.11 -26.97
N VAL A 59 2.07 8.48 -26.23
CA VAL A 59 2.27 8.74 -24.80
C VAL A 59 2.86 10.13 -24.54
N ARG A 60 3.74 10.63 -25.41
CA ARG A 60 4.24 12.03 -25.33
C ARG A 60 3.13 13.05 -25.50
N ARG A 61 2.19 12.78 -26.41
CA ARG A 61 1.03 13.64 -26.66
C ARG A 61 0.03 13.59 -25.50
N ASP A 62 -0.28 12.40 -25.02
CA ASP A 62 -1.40 12.18 -24.08
C ASP A 62 -0.97 12.22 -22.60
N GLY A 63 0.33 12.12 -22.31
CA GLY A 63 0.89 12.09 -20.96
C GLY A 63 1.13 10.68 -20.41
N ILE A 64 1.99 10.59 -19.40
CA ILE A 64 2.35 9.32 -18.72
C ILE A 64 1.15 8.75 -17.96
N ALA A 65 0.24 9.61 -17.49
CA ALA A 65 -1.04 9.24 -16.92
C ALA A 65 -1.92 8.44 -17.89
N MET A 66 -1.63 8.44 -19.19
CA MET A 66 -2.38 7.72 -20.21
C MET A 66 -1.64 6.50 -20.77
N LEU A 67 -0.58 6.02 -20.08
CA LEU A 67 0.17 4.82 -20.48
C LEU A 67 -0.72 3.62 -20.80
N HIS A 68 -1.78 3.41 -20.02
CA HIS A 68 -2.72 2.28 -20.20
C HIS A 68 -3.46 2.28 -21.54
N LYS A 69 -3.51 3.41 -22.27
CA LYS A 69 -4.11 3.49 -23.60
C LYS A 69 -3.17 3.04 -24.72
N HIS A 70 -1.86 3.07 -24.46
CA HIS A 70 -0.82 2.94 -25.49
C HIS A 70 0.18 1.81 -25.21
N VAL A 71 0.20 1.29 -23.99
CA VAL A 71 1.10 0.22 -23.56
C VAL A 71 0.26 -0.99 -23.16
N PRO A 72 0.50 -2.18 -23.76
CA PRO A 72 -0.15 -3.42 -23.34
C PRO A 72 0.11 -3.71 -21.86
N THR A 73 -0.91 -4.15 -21.14
CA THR A 73 -0.84 -4.42 -19.70
C THR A 73 0.23 -5.48 -19.36
N GLU A 74 0.48 -6.43 -20.25
CA GLU A 74 1.50 -7.46 -20.08
C GLU A 74 2.93 -6.88 -19.98
N LYS A 75 3.17 -5.70 -20.56
CA LYS A 75 4.50 -5.05 -20.63
C LYS A 75 4.80 -4.12 -19.47
N VAL A 76 3.87 -3.95 -18.52
CA VAL A 76 4.03 -3.02 -17.39
C VAL A 76 5.30 -3.31 -16.58
N LEU A 77 5.55 -4.57 -16.23
CA LEU A 77 6.72 -4.95 -15.44
C LEU A 77 8.04 -4.77 -16.20
N LEU A 78 8.01 -4.94 -17.53
CA LEU A 78 9.18 -4.65 -18.38
C LEU A 78 9.48 -3.15 -18.42
N LEU A 79 8.43 -2.32 -18.47
CA LEU A 79 8.57 -0.87 -18.47
C LEU A 79 9.10 -0.37 -17.12
N GLU A 80 8.57 -0.86 -16.01
CA GLU A 80 9.09 -0.57 -14.66
C GLU A 80 10.59 -0.86 -14.58
N GLU A 81 11.02 -2.03 -15.06
CA GLU A 81 12.43 -2.42 -15.05
C GLU A 81 13.30 -1.54 -15.95
N HIS A 82 12.84 -1.26 -17.17
CA HIS A 82 13.55 -0.39 -18.10
C HIS A 82 13.81 0.98 -17.48
N VAL A 83 12.78 1.60 -16.93
CA VAL A 83 12.86 2.91 -16.29
C VAL A 83 13.77 2.84 -15.05
N ARG A 84 13.68 1.78 -14.25
CA ARG A 84 14.50 1.60 -13.05
C ARG A 84 15.99 1.53 -13.38
N LEU A 85 16.35 0.76 -14.41
CA LEU A 85 17.74 0.63 -14.87
C LEU A 85 18.26 1.96 -15.43
N ALA A 86 17.45 2.66 -16.22
CA ALA A 86 17.82 3.94 -16.81
C ALA A 86 18.04 5.04 -15.75
N LEU A 87 17.30 4.99 -14.63
CA LEU A 87 17.29 6.06 -13.64
C LEU A 87 18.04 5.75 -12.34
N LYS A 88 18.61 4.55 -12.14
CA LYS A 88 19.16 4.12 -10.84
C LYS A 88 20.12 5.15 -10.21
N GLU A 89 21.15 5.56 -10.93
CA GLU A 89 22.15 6.51 -10.41
C GLU A 89 21.56 7.92 -10.24
N THR A 90 20.71 8.35 -11.18
CA THR A 90 19.99 9.61 -11.12
C THR A 90 19.12 9.71 -9.86
N LEU A 91 18.37 8.65 -9.56
CA LEU A 91 17.49 8.60 -8.39
C LEU A 91 18.27 8.48 -7.09
N LEU A 92 19.41 7.77 -7.05
CA LEU A 92 20.29 7.77 -5.88
C LEU A 92 20.83 9.17 -5.57
N TYR A 93 21.26 9.90 -6.61
CA TYR A 93 21.74 11.28 -6.45
C TYR A 93 20.61 12.23 -6.05
N TRP A 94 19.43 12.07 -6.63
CA TRP A 94 18.23 12.82 -6.27
C TRP A 94 17.82 12.58 -4.82
N SER A 95 17.80 11.33 -4.33
CA SER A 95 17.52 11.05 -2.91
C SER A 95 18.54 11.71 -1.98
N TYR A 96 19.82 11.71 -2.35
CA TYR A 96 20.83 12.46 -1.61
C TYR A 96 20.51 13.96 -1.56
N ARG A 97 20.16 14.57 -2.70
CA ARG A 97 19.77 15.98 -2.79
C ARG A 97 18.57 16.29 -1.89
N VAL A 98 17.54 15.45 -1.92
CA VAL A 98 16.36 15.59 -1.03
C VAL A 98 16.78 15.56 0.44
N GLY A 99 17.61 14.59 0.84
CA GLY A 99 18.13 14.49 2.21
C GLY A 99 18.91 15.73 2.65
N LYS A 100 19.77 16.27 1.79
CA LYS A 100 20.65 17.40 2.12
C LYS A 100 19.93 18.74 2.09
N GLU A 101 19.08 18.99 1.10
CA GLU A 101 18.55 20.32 0.79
C GLU A 101 17.14 20.52 1.31
N ASP A 102 16.26 19.55 1.04
CA ASP A 102 14.87 19.60 1.46
C ASP A 102 14.72 19.18 2.92
N LEU A 103 15.40 18.13 3.37
CA LEU A 103 15.32 17.66 4.76
C LEU A 103 16.40 18.28 5.68
N GLY A 104 17.45 18.87 5.11
CA GLY A 104 18.53 19.50 5.90
C GLY A 104 19.33 18.52 6.77
N LEU A 105 19.41 17.24 6.38
CA LEU A 105 20.01 16.19 7.20
C LEU A 105 21.54 16.35 7.28
N PRO A 106 22.14 16.20 8.47
CA PRO A 106 23.59 16.23 8.62
C PRO A 106 24.24 14.98 8.01
N HIS A 107 25.45 15.13 7.51
CA HIS A 107 26.26 13.99 7.08
C HIS A 107 26.81 13.19 8.29
N PRO A 108 26.96 11.85 8.17
CA PRO A 108 26.38 11.02 7.12
C PRO A 108 24.94 10.59 7.46
N PHE A 109 24.00 10.90 6.57
CA PHE A 109 22.76 10.12 6.43
C PHE A 109 22.91 9.07 5.31
N TYR A 110 21.96 8.15 5.19
CA TYR A 110 22.03 7.00 4.28
C TYR A 110 20.81 6.92 3.36
N VAL A 111 21.03 6.52 2.11
CA VAL A 111 19.99 6.30 1.10
C VAL A 111 19.89 4.79 0.83
N ASP A 112 18.67 4.26 0.86
CA ASP A 112 18.41 2.84 0.59
C ASP A 112 18.87 2.48 -0.83
N HIS A 113 19.51 1.32 -0.99
CA HIS A 113 19.88 0.81 -2.31
C HIS A 113 18.65 0.47 -3.15
N LEU A 114 17.55 0.08 -2.50
CA LEU A 114 16.31 -0.27 -3.17
C LEU A 114 15.58 0.99 -3.63
N ILE A 115 15.36 1.07 -4.94
CA ILE A 115 14.50 2.05 -5.59
C ILE A 115 13.41 1.27 -6.30
N VAL A 116 12.17 1.63 -6.02
CA VAL A 116 10.99 0.94 -6.55
C VAL A 116 10.25 1.89 -7.49
N ILE A 117 9.91 1.39 -8.67
CA ILE A 117 9.03 2.05 -9.63
C ILE A 117 7.74 1.26 -9.66
N ARG A 118 6.61 1.94 -9.54
CA ARG A 118 5.29 1.30 -9.61
C ARG A 118 4.42 1.99 -10.64
N ILE A 119 3.94 1.20 -11.60
CA ILE A 119 2.98 1.60 -12.63
C ILE A 119 1.69 0.84 -12.36
N HIS A 120 0.65 1.56 -11.98
CA HIS A 120 -0.67 0.97 -11.73
C HIS A 120 -1.65 1.49 -12.79
N PHE A 121 -2.03 0.63 -13.72
CA PHE A 121 -3.09 0.94 -14.66
C PHE A 121 -4.46 1.01 -13.96
N PRO A 122 -5.46 1.70 -14.55
CA PRO A 122 -6.85 1.59 -14.12
C PRO A 122 -7.25 0.12 -13.95
N TYR A 123 -7.93 -0.20 -12.85
CA TYR A 123 -8.31 -1.57 -12.49
C TYR A 123 -9.09 -2.25 -13.61
N GLU A 124 -10.00 -1.52 -14.26
CA GLU A 124 -10.78 -2.01 -15.41
C GLU A 124 -9.92 -2.45 -16.58
N VAL A 125 -8.76 -1.83 -16.78
CA VAL A 125 -7.80 -2.26 -17.81
C VAL A 125 -6.95 -3.41 -17.28
N ALA A 126 -6.46 -3.28 -16.04
CA ALA A 126 -5.48 -4.19 -15.46
C ALA A 126 -6.06 -5.59 -15.19
N ARG A 127 -7.34 -5.69 -14.81
CA ARG A 127 -8.01 -6.94 -14.44
C ARG A 127 -8.14 -7.94 -15.59
N HIS A 128 -7.98 -7.48 -16.83
CA HIS A 128 -8.08 -8.31 -18.03
C HIS A 128 -6.71 -8.79 -18.55
N ALA A 129 -5.62 -8.48 -17.85
CA ALA A 129 -4.30 -8.94 -18.23
C ALA A 129 -4.23 -10.47 -18.21
N LYS A 130 -3.68 -11.08 -19.28
CA LYS A 130 -3.53 -12.53 -19.36
C LYS A 130 -2.38 -13.02 -18.48
N THR A 131 -1.16 -12.66 -18.86
CA THR A 131 0.07 -13.05 -18.17
C THR A 131 1.08 -11.91 -18.31
N ALA A 132 1.55 -11.38 -17.18
CA ALA A 132 2.58 -10.34 -17.21
C ALA A 132 3.90 -10.88 -17.78
N GLU A 133 4.52 -10.12 -18.68
CA GLU A 133 5.86 -10.39 -19.19
C GLU A 133 6.88 -10.01 -18.11
N MET A 134 7.67 -10.99 -17.67
CA MET A 134 8.63 -10.79 -16.58
C MET A 134 9.98 -10.29 -17.12
N PRO A 135 10.61 -9.29 -16.49
CA PRO A 135 11.94 -8.83 -16.89
C PRO A 135 13.00 -9.91 -16.68
N ALA A 136 14.04 -9.90 -17.52
CA ALA A 136 15.15 -10.86 -17.42
C ALA A 136 15.87 -10.78 -16.07
N THR A 137 15.92 -9.60 -15.46
CA THR A 137 16.52 -9.35 -14.16
C THR A 137 15.73 -9.96 -13.01
N ALA A 138 14.43 -10.24 -13.14
CA ALA A 138 13.69 -11.01 -12.14
C ALA A 138 14.24 -12.45 -11.98
N LYS A 139 14.91 -12.99 -13.02
CA LYS A 139 15.66 -14.26 -12.93
C LYS A 139 17.06 -14.07 -12.35
N ASN A 140 17.66 -12.88 -12.53
CA ASN A 140 19.02 -12.58 -12.09
C ASN A 140 19.11 -12.02 -10.67
N ASP A 141 18.10 -11.34 -10.11
CA ASP A 141 18.15 -10.83 -8.73
C ASP A 141 18.27 -11.98 -7.71
N PHE A 142 17.69 -13.15 -8.02
CA PHE A 142 17.90 -14.38 -7.24
C PHE A 142 19.36 -14.86 -7.32
N LEU A 143 19.96 -14.79 -8.52
CA LEU A 143 21.35 -15.18 -8.76
C LEU A 143 22.36 -14.15 -8.25
N ASP A 144 22.04 -12.85 -8.26
CA ASP A 144 22.87 -11.75 -7.77
C ASP A 144 22.82 -11.66 -6.24
N HIS A 145 21.68 -11.97 -5.61
CA HIS A 145 21.61 -12.20 -4.16
C HIS A 145 22.46 -13.42 -3.76
N ALA A 146 22.46 -14.49 -4.56
CA ALA A 146 23.32 -15.67 -4.35
C ALA A 146 24.81 -15.38 -4.64
N ALA A 147 25.13 -14.58 -5.67
CA ALA A 147 26.49 -14.23 -6.05
C ALA A 147 27.13 -13.18 -5.13
N SER A 148 26.33 -12.26 -4.57
CA SER A 148 26.74 -11.36 -3.49
C SER A 148 27.12 -12.14 -2.23
N ALA A 149 26.37 -13.19 -1.89
CA ALA A 149 26.71 -14.11 -0.81
C ALA A 149 28.04 -14.86 -1.06
N LEU A 150 28.37 -15.18 -2.32
CA LEU A 150 29.66 -15.80 -2.69
C LEU A 150 30.85 -14.83 -2.63
N ARG A 151 30.65 -13.53 -2.84
CA ARG A 151 31.74 -12.52 -2.82
C ARG A 151 32.07 -11.97 -1.42
N ASN A 152 31.26 -12.28 -0.41
CA ASN A 152 31.48 -11.82 0.96
C ASN A 152 31.15 -12.94 1.98
N PRO A 153 32.16 -13.69 2.46
CA PRO A 153 31.96 -14.85 3.35
C PRO A 153 31.19 -14.56 4.64
N ARG A 154 31.14 -13.29 5.06
CA ARG A 154 30.38 -12.84 6.24
C ARG A 154 28.86 -12.88 6.05
N ILE A 155 28.37 -12.86 4.80
CA ILE A 155 26.94 -12.97 4.47
C ILE A 155 26.43 -14.40 4.71
N ILE A 156 27.24 -15.40 4.34
CA ILE A 156 26.94 -16.83 4.56
C ILE A 156 26.89 -17.14 6.08
N VAL A 157 27.83 -16.60 6.86
CA VAL A 157 27.85 -16.77 8.32
C VAL A 157 26.60 -16.18 8.99
N ASN A 158 26.08 -15.06 8.49
CA ASN A 158 24.82 -14.48 8.99
C ASN A 158 23.58 -15.29 8.58
N GLN A 159 23.56 -15.90 7.39
CA GLN A 159 22.45 -16.78 6.97
C GLN A 159 22.43 -18.11 7.72
N VAL A 160 23.59 -18.75 7.93
CA VAL A 160 23.71 -20.01 8.69
C VAL A 160 23.36 -19.79 10.17
N SER A 161 23.83 -18.70 10.78
CA SER A 161 23.46 -18.36 12.16
C SER A 161 21.97 -17.97 12.31
N ARG A 162 21.31 -17.52 11.23
CA ARG A 162 19.85 -17.29 11.18
C ARG A 162 19.06 -18.60 11.08
N ALA A 163 19.46 -19.53 10.20
CA ALA A 163 18.79 -20.82 10.01
C ALA A 163 18.78 -21.68 11.28
N ILE A 164 19.85 -21.60 12.09
CA ILE A 164 19.96 -22.33 13.37
C ILE A 164 19.11 -21.68 14.48
N ARG A 165 18.76 -20.39 14.38
CA ARG A 165 18.13 -19.63 15.47
C ARG A 165 16.59 -19.59 15.44
N ARG A 166 15.90 -19.95 14.34
CA ARG A 166 14.44 -19.75 14.25
C ARG A 166 13.69 -20.86 13.50
N PRO A 167 13.14 -21.86 14.23
CA PRO A 167 12.25 -22.87 13.63
C PRO A 167 10.83 -22.35 13.29
N ARG A 168 10.43 -21.18 13.83
CA ARG A 168 9.04 -20.68 13.78
C ARG A 168 8.65 -19.90 12.51
N LEU A 169 9.59 -19.53 11.64
CA LEU A 169 9.34 -18.79 10.39
C LEU A 169 9.43 -19.70 9.14
N ASN A 170 9.18 -21.00 9.30
CA ASN A 170 9.06 -21.98 8.21
C ASN A 170 7.72 -21.86 7.43
N ALA A 171 6.87 -20.88 7.73
CA ALA A 171 5.72 -20.54 6.90
C ALA A 171 6.16 -19.48 5.88
N SER A 172 6.50 -19.93 4.67
CA SER A 172 6.99 -19.12 3.57
C SER A 172 6.13 -17.87 3.35
N TYR A 173 6.76 -16.70 3.35
CA TYR A 173 6.20 -15.47 2.80
C TYR A 173 5.54 -15.77 1.44
N ASP A 174 4.23 -15.52 1.34
CA ASP A 174 3.41 -15.80 0.17
C ASP A 174 2.42 -14.65 -0.03
N PRO A 175 2.86 -13.56 -0.69
CA PRO A 175 1.99 -12.43 -0.98
C PRO A 175 0.92 -12.79 -2.02
N ASP A 176 1.12 -13.84 -2.83
CA ASP A 176 0.18 -14.23 -3.88
C ASP A 176 -1.16 -14.70 -3.29
N GLN A 177 -1.13 -15.32 -2.10
CA GLN A 177 -2.35 -15.75 -1.39
C GLN A 177 -3.32 -14.59 -1.13
N PHE A 178 -2.82 -13.41 -0.78
CA PHE A 178 -3.66 -12.25 -0.47
C PHE A 178 -4.35 -11.67 -1.71
N HIS A 179 -3.68 -11.73 -2.86
CA HIS A 179 -4.22 -11.20 -4.12
C HIS A 179 -5.15 -12.18 -4.84
N GLY A 180 -5.13 -13.46 -4.45
CA GLY A 180 -5.94 -14.50 -5.07
C GLY A 180 -5.71 -14.59 -6.58
N ALA A 181 -6.81 -14.65 -7.34
CA ALA A 181 -6.78 -14.80 -8.80
C ALA A 181 -6.50 -13.49 -9.57
N LEU A 182 -6.23 -12.37 -8.89
CA LEU A 182 -5.95 -11.11 -9.57
C LEU A 182 -4.68 -11.20 -10.41
N ALA A 183 -4.78 -10.79 -11.67
CA ALA A 183 -3.62 -10.63 -12.55
C ALA A 183 -2.61 -9.66 -11.90
N LYS A 184 -1.31 -9.97 -11.99
CA LYS A 184 -0.24 -9.20 -11.33
C LYS A 184 -0.34 -7.67 -11.53
N PRO A 185 -0.61 -7.15 -12.75
CA PRO A 185 -0.74 -5.72 -12.97
C PRO A 185 -1.96 -5.07 -12.29
N ALA A 186 -2.97 -5.85 -11.89
CA ALA A 186 -4.15 -5.38 -11.17
C ALA A 186 -3.97 -5.41 -9.64
N ARG A 187 -2.84 -5.94 -9.15
CA ARG A 187 -2.60 -6.11 -7.71
C ARG A 187 -2.24 -4.79 -7.06
N SER A 188 -2.73 -4.62 -5.84
CA SER A 188 -2.44 -3.49 -4.98
C SER A 188 -1.92 -4.01 -3.64
N HIS A 189 -1.10 -3.22 -2.94
CA HIS A 189 -0.65 -3.60 -1.61
C HIS A 189 -1.77 -3.37 -0.61
N GLY A 190 -2.03 -4.36 0.25
CA GLY A 190 -2.86 -4.20 1.44
C GLY A 190 -2.21 -3.25 2.46
N ALA A 191 -2.91 -3.00 3.56
CA ALA A 191 -2.38 -2.20 4.67
C ALA A 191 -1.17 -2.87 5.30
N HIS A 192 -0.06 -2.16 5.41
CA HIS A 192 1.18 -2.64 6.01
C HIS A 192 2.02 -1.52 6.62
N ILE A 193 3.04 -1.94 7.35
CA ILE A 193 4.16 -1.14 7.81
C ILE A 193 5.42 -1.68 7.11
N ASP A 194 6.30 -0.79 6.66
CA ASP A 194 7.45 -1.14 5.82
C ASP A 194 8.46 -2.04 6.55
N THR A 195 8.62 -1.90 7.88
CA THR A 195 9.54 -2.74 8.66
C THR A 195 9.08 -4.18 8.79
N TRP A 196 7.80 -4.48 8.53
CA TRP A 196 7.34 -5.87 8.39
C TRP A 196 8.04 -6.52 7.19
N TYR A 197 8.29 -5.76 6.11
CA TYR A 197 9.07 -6.19 4.96
C TYR A 197 10.58 -6.02 5.14
N GLY A 198 11.08 -5.81 6.37
CA GLY A 198 12.52 -5.73 6.60
C GLY A 198 13.19 -4.41 6.20
N HIS A 199 12.41 -3.37 5.94
CA HIS A 199 12.97 -2.02 5.87
C HIS A 199 13.48 -1.59 7.25
N SER A 200 14.35 -0.58 7.28
CA SER A 200 14.89 -0.07 8.54
C SER A 200 13.86 0.75 9.30
N PHE A 201 13.90 0.69 10.63
CA PHE A 201 13.34 1.72 11.48
C PHE A 201 13.95 3.08 11.15
N ASP A 202 13.22 4.13 11.50
CA ASP A 202 13.65 5.53 11.37
C ASP A 202 14.06 5.94 9.94
N GLY A 203 13.49 5.27 8.94
CA GLY A 203 13.55 5.74 7.55
C GLY A 203 12.59 6.91 7.33
N ILE A 204 12.76 7.58 6.20
CA ILE A 204 11.83 8.54 5.63
C ILE A 204 11.54 8.05 4.21
N ASN A 205 10.30 7.63 3.97
CA ASN A 205 9.82 7.25 2.65
C ASN A 205 9.73 8.50 1.78
N LEU A 206 10.38 8.45 0.62
CA LEU A 206 10.22 9.41 -0.46
C LEU A 206 9.27 8.79 -1.49
N TRP A 207 8.03 9.26 -1.56
CA TRP A 207 7.04 8.79 -2.52
C TRP A 207 6.77 9.88 -3.55
N TRP A 208 7.40 9.77 -4.71
CA TRP A 208 7.37 10.79 -5.75
C TRP A 208 6.29 10.48 -6.79
N SER A 209 5.29 11.35 -6.89
CA SER A 209 4.25 11.27 -7.91
C SER A 209 4.76 11.83 -9.22
N ILE A 210 4.77 11.01 -10.29
CA ILE A 210 5.26 11.48 -11.59
C ILE A 210 4.18 12.30 -12.30
N ASP A 211 3.05 11.69 -12.64
CA ASP A 211 1.99 12.37 -13.40
C ASP A 211 0.70 12.62 -12.60
N GLY A 212 0.90 12.82 -11.28
CA GLY A 212 -0.16 13.09 -10.31
C GLY A 212 -0.95 11.85 -9.90
N VAL A 213 -1.62 11.95 -8.76
CA VAL A 213 -2.59 10.98 -8.27
C VAL A 213 -3.76 11.70 -7.62
N THR A 214 -4.94 11.07 -7.70
CA THR A 214 -6.15 11.50 -7.03
C THR A 214 -6.48 10.55 -5.89
N VAL A 215 -7.51 10.87 -5.11
CA VAL A 215 -8.03 9.97 -4.06
C VAL A 215 -8.39 8.56 -4.58
N ASP A 216 -8.64 8.42 -5.87
CA ASP A 216 -9.06 7.16 -6.51
C ASP A 216 -7.89 6.27 -6.98
N ASN A 217 -6.64 6.74 -6.88
CA ASN A 217 -5.46 5.98 -7.33
C ASN A 217 -4.18 6.30 -6.55
N THR A 218 -4.26 6.62 -5.27
CA THR A 218 -3.12 7.07 -4.46
C THR A 218 -2.60 6.03 -3.44
N VAL A 219 -1.65 6.43 -2.61
CA VAL A 219 -1.32 5.77 -1.35
C VAL A 219 -2.28 6.25 -0.25
N ILE A 220 -2.69 5.35 0.63
CA ILE A 220 -3.52 5.65 1.80
C ILE A 220 -2.61 5.64 3.02
N LEU A 221 -2.65 6.70 3.82
CA LEU A 221 -2.00 6.76 5.12
C LEU A 221 -3.04 6.61 6.24
N TYR A 222 -2.63 6.04 7.37
CA TYR A 222 -3.46 5.98 8.58
C TYR A 222 -2.74 6.68 9.75
N PRO A 223 -2.74 8.03 9.79
CA PRO A 223 -1.94 8.81 10.74
C PRO A 223 -2.27 8.53 12.20
N ASP A 224 -3.55 8.27 12.50
CA ASP A 224 -4.00 7.94 13.85
C ASP A 224 -3.61 6.54 14.31
N MET A 225 -3.14 5.68 13.40
CA MET A 225 -2.58 4.36 13.71
C MET A 225 -1.08 4.43 14.04
N PHE A 226 -0.42 5.56 13.81
CA PHE A 226 1.03 5.69 14.02
C PHE A 226 1.43 5.39 15.47
N GLY A 227 2.37 4.47 15.62
CA GLY A 227 2.87 4.02 16.93
C GLY A 227 1.91 3.16 17.74
N ARG A 228 0.72 2.81 17.21
CA ARG A 228 -0.23 1.92 17.87
C ARG A 228 0.02 0.47 17.47
N PRO A 229 -0.06 -0.48 18.41
CA PRO A 229 0.13 -1.89 18.10
C PRO A 229 -1.01 -2.42 17.22
N VAL A 230 -0.63 -3.09 16.13
CA VAL A 230 -1.52 -3.86 15.26
C VAL A 230 -0.86 -5.19 14.91
N ASP A 231 -1.69 -6.22 14.74
CA ASP A 231 -1.21 -7.52 14.28
C ASP A 231 -1.19 -7.58 12.74
N TYR A 232 -0.30 -8.40 12.19
CA TYR A 232 -0.21 -8.65 10.76
C TYR A 232 -0.19 -10.15 10.46
N ASP A 233 -0.67 -10.50 9.28
CA ASP A 233 -0.59 -11.87 8.77
C ASP A 233 0.82 -12.14 8.25
N VAL A 234 1.52 -13.10 8.85
CA VAL A 234 2.94 -13.40 8.56
C VAL A 234 3.19 -13.96 7.15
N LYS A 235 2.14 -14.41 6.44
CA LYS A 235 2.28 -14.91 5.07
C LYS A 235 2.24 -13.76 4.06
N SER A 236 1.21 -12.92 4.16
CA SER A 236 1.02 -11.79 3.24
C SER A 236 1.82 -10.54 3.64
N MET A 237 2.19 -10.44 4.92
CA MET A 237 2.78 -9.26 5.56
C MET A 237 1.86 -8.02 5.50
N TYR A 238 0.55 -8.25 5.40
CA TYR A 238 -0.48 -7.22 5.52
C TYR A 238 -1.20 -7.30 6.87
N LEU A 239 -1.90 -6.22 7.22
CA LEU A 239 -2.70 -6.10 8.42
C LEU A 239 -3.60 -7.33 8.61
N ALA A 240 -3.58 -7.91 9.81
CA ALA A 240 -4.35 -9.09 10.13
C ALA A 240 -5.86 -8.78 10.15
N ARG A 241 -6.69 -9.81 9.98
CA ARG A 241 -8.14 -9.69 10.17
C ARG A 241 -8.48 -9.36 11.62
N GLY A 242 -9.56 -8.64 11.85
CA GLY A 242 -9.99 -8.20 13.18
C GLY A 242 -9.25 -6.96 13.69
N GLN A 243 -8.42 -6.34 12.86
CA GLN A 243 -7.71 -5.09 13.21
C GLN A 243 -8.47 -3.91 12.62
N GLN A 244 -9.19 -3.19 13.49
CA GLN A 244 -9.89 -1.99 13.07
C GLN A 244 -8.90 -0.86 12.73
N VAL A 245 -9.11 -0.21 11.60
CA VAL A 245 -8.31 0.94 11.15
C VAL A 245 -8.98 2.27 11.47
N SER A 246 -8.16 3.31 11.64
CA SER A 246 -8.62 4.70 11.73
C SER A 246 -9.12 5.23 10.38
N GLU A 247 -9.53 6.50 10.36
CA GLU A 247 -9.84 7.21 9.12
C GLU A 247 -8.68 7.09 8.11
N PRO A 248 -8.96 6.68 6.87
CA PRO A 248 -7.95 6.59 5.82
C PRO A 248 -7.69 7.97 5.20
N HIS A 249 -6.43 8.38 5.15
CA HIS A 249 -6.01 9.62 4.49
C HIS A 249 -5.52 9.29 3.08
N GLN A 250 -6.42 9.41 2.09
CA GLN A 250 -6.08 9.32 0.67
C GLN A 250 -5.44 10.64 0.21
N VAL A 251 -4.19 10.58 -0.26
CA VAL A 251 -3.42 11.79 -0.61
C VAL A 251 -3.63 12.18 -2.07
N ASP A 252 -4.10 13.40 -2.33
CA ASP A 252 -4.12 13.99 -3.68
C ASP A 252 -2.79 14.72 -3.96
N LEU A 253 -2.16 14.41 -5.10
CA LEU A 253 -0.87 14.95 -5.50
C LEU A 253 -0.88 15.38 -6.96
N ARG A 254 -0.43 16.61 -7.21
CA ARG A 254 -0.12 17.13 -8.54
C ARG A 254 1.11 16.45 -9.13
N PRO A 255 1.26 16.45 -10.46
CA PRO A 255 2.48 15.96 -11.12
C PRO A 255 3.74 16.55 -10.49
N GLY A 256 4.71 15.68 -10.19
CA GLY A 256 5.99 16.06 -9.62
C GLY A 256 6.02 16.26 -8.10
N GLN A 257 4.89 16.22 -7.39
CA GLN A 257 4.90 16.37 -5.92
C GLN A 257 5.48 15.15 -5.21
N LEU A 258 6.21 15.41 -4.12
CA LEU A 258 6.84 14.40 -3.28
C LEU A 258 6.13 14.29 -1.92
N LEU A 259 5.66 13.10 -1.59
CA LEU A 259 5.12 12.77 -0.27
C LEU A 259 6.23 12.16 0.60
N LEU A 260 6.39 12.71 1.81
CA LEU A 260 7.34 12.28 2.82
C LEU A 260 6.59 11.70 4.01
N PHE A 261 6.91 10.48 4.42
CA PHE A 261 6.27 9.85 5.59
C PHE A 261 7.17 8.78 6.23
N ASN A 262 6.83 8.37 7.44
CA ASN A 262 7.58 7.37 8.19
C ASN A 262 7.23 5.94 7.69
N PRO A 263 8.20 5.02 7.52
CA PRO A 263 7.93 3.62 7.19
C PRO A 263 7.04 2.90 8.21
N GLU A 264 7.01 3.38 9.46
CA GLU A 264 6.19 2.86 10.56
C GLU A 264 4.75 3.38 10.56
N MET A 265 4.42 4.26 9.61
CA MET A 265 3.05 4.65 9.33
C MET A 265 2.32 3.48 8.68
N LEU A 266 1.20 3.02 9.26
CA LEU A 266 0.33 2.08 8.55
C LEU A 266 -0.14 2.73 7.25
N HIS A 267 0.06 2.05 6.14
CA HIS A 267 -0.30 2.57 4.83
C HIS A 267 -0.68 1.46 3.85
N SER A 268 -1.46 1.80 2.83
CA SER A 268 -1.86 0.84 1.79
C SER A 268 -1.92 1.48 0.41
N THR A 269 -2.14 0.68 -0.63
CA THR A 269 -2.39 1.18 -1.98
C THR A 269 -3.88 1.18 -2.27
N GLN A 270 -4.41 2.35 -2.64
CA GLN A 270 -5.74 2.46 -3.22
C GLN A 270 -5.82 1.65 -4.50
N VAL A 271 -6.86 0.81 -4.66
CA VAL A 271 -7.15 0.22 -5.97
C VAL A 271 -7.34 1.35 -6.97
N ASN A 272 -6.60 1.34 -8.08
CA ASN A 272 -6.72 2.39 -9.08
C ASN A 272 -8.08 2.29 -9.79
N VAL A 273 -9.06 3.02 -9.28
CA VAL A 273 -10.42 3.09 -9.83
C VAL A 273 -10.65 4.36 -10.65
N SER A 274 -9.59 5.15 -10.85
CA SER A 274 -9.57 6.29 -11.76
C SER A 274 -9.45 5.86 -13.22
N ASP A 275 -9.57 6.82 -14.14
CA ASP A 275 -9.29 6.66 -15.56
C ASP A 275 -7.82 6.96 -15.94
N ARG A 276 -6.93 7.09 -14.94
CA ARG A 276 -5.51 7.46 -15.13
C ARG A 276 -4.57 6.37 -14.62
N THR A 277 -3.49 6.11 -15.35
CA THR A 277 -2.35 5.34 -14.85
C THR A 277 -1.68 6.12 -13.73
N ARG A 278 -1.49 5.47 -12.58
CA ARG A 278 -0.63 5.97 -11.51
C ARG A 278 0.81 5.53 -11.75
N VAL A 279 1.72 6.49 -11.69
CA VAL A 279 3.17 6.23 -11.69
C VAL A 279 3.80 6.86 -10.46
N ALA A 280 4.44 6.03 -9.64
CA ALA A 280 5.13 6.46 -8.43
C ALA A 280 6.55 5.88 -8.37
N LEU A 281 7.49 6.72 -7.94
CA LEU A 281 8.85 6.32 -7.59
C LEU A 281 9.01 6.35 -6.08
N THR A 282 9.51 5.27 -5.50
CA THR A 282 9.73 5.15 -4.06
C THR A 282 11.17 4.81 -3.74
N THR A 283 11.73 5.52 -2.76
CA THR A 283 13.04 5.23 -2.14
C THR A 283 13.02 5.76 -0.72
N ARG A 284 14.09 5.52 0.04
CA ARG A 284 14.15 5.81 1.47
C ARG A 284 15.46 6.47 1.86
N ILE A 285 15.36 7.38 2.83
CA ILE A 285 16.50 7.99 3.49
C ILE A 285 16.45 7.65 4.97
N ASN A 286 17.58 7.26 5.57
CA ASN A 286 17.72 7.14 7.01
C ASN A 286 18.65 8.25 7.52
N PRO A 287 18.19 9.16 8.40
CA PRO A 287 19.04 10.21 8.97
C PRO A 287 20.23 9.68 9.78
N HIS A 288 20.16 8.44 10.26
CA HIS A 288 21.17 7.80 11.07
C HIS A 288 21.55 6.43 10.51
N THR A 289 22.48 5.74 11.17
CA THR A 289 22.78 4.34 10.85
C THR A 289 21.49 3.51 10.89
N PRO A 290 21.11 2.82 9.80
CA PRO A 290 19.89 2.02 9.75
C PRO A 290 19.82 1.00 10.88
N LYS A 291 18.66 0.90 11.52
CA LYS A 291 18.33 -0.10 12.54
C LYS A 291 17.21 -1.00 12.01
N PHE A 292 17.22 -2.28 12.33
CA PHE A 292 16.30 -3.25 11.73
C PHE A 292 15.47 -4.00 12.76
N ASN A 293 14.27 -4.41 12.34
CA ASN A 293 13.41 -5.31 13.08
C ASN A 293 13.99 -6.73 13.00
N ASP A 294 14.37 -7.28 14.15
CA ASP A 294 14.84 -8.66 14.22
C ASP A 294 13.77 -9.67 13.81
N GLU A 295 12.48 -9.34 13.95
CA GLU A 295 11.36 -10.25 13.68
C GLU A 295 10.98 -10.33 12.20
N ALA A 296 11.46 -9.39 11.37
CA ALA A 296 11.20 -9.42 9.94
C ALA A 296 11.82 -10.66 9.26
N PRO A 297 11.14 -11.25 8.26
CA PRO A 297 11.61 -12.46 7.57
C PRO A 297 12.90 -12.23 6.76
N PHE A 298 13.11 -11.01 6.28
CA PHE A 298 14.31 -10.55 5.60
C PHE A 298 14.61 -9.10 6.00
N ASN A 299 15.78 -8.56 5.62
CA ASN A 299 16.15 -7.17 5.90
C ASN A 299 16.91 -6.55 4.71
N PHE A 300 16.61 -5.31 4.39
CA PHE A 300 17.29 -4.54 3.33
C PHE A 300 18.57 -3.89 3.88
N GLU A 301 19.65 -4.67 3.93
CA GLU A 301 20.91 -4.29 4.60
C GLU A 301 21.85 -3.43 3.75
N HIS A 302 21.51 -3.10 2.50
CA HIS A 302 22.38 -2.44 1.54
C HIS A 302 22.01 -0.95 1.36
N TRP A 303 22.95 -0.05 1.61
CA TRP A 303 22.72 1.40 1.69
C TRP A 303 23.88 2.19 1.07
N HIS A 304 23.61 3.41 0.63
CA HIS A 304 24.61 4.37 0.17
C HIS A 304 24.78 5.47 1.21
N SER A 305 26.02 5.89 1.50
CA SER A 305 26.24 7.06 2.34
C SER A 305 26.09 8.34 1.53
N SER A 306 25.45 9.34 2.12
CA SER A 306 25.38 10.71 1.59
C SER A 306 26.75 11.30 1.24
N VAL A 307 27.82 10.95 1.96
CA VAL A 307 29.20 11.38 1.65
C VAL A 307 29.71 10.78 0.32
N ASP A 308 29.31 9.54 0.05
CA ASP A 308 29.68 8.84 -1.18
C ASP A 308 28.85 9.34 -2.38
N LEU A 309 27.55 9.56 -2.15
CA LEU A 309 26.62 10.09 -3.16
C LEU A 309 26.93 11.54 -3.56
N GLU A 310 27.33 12.40 -2.63
CA GLU A 310 27.78 13.76 -2.93
C GLU A 310 28.93 13.77 -3.95
N ARG A 311 29.85 12.81 -3.83
CA ARG A 311 30.99 12.61 -4.74
C ARG A 311 30.64 11.74 -5.95
N ARG A 312 29.36 11.44 -6.17
CA ARG A 312 28.84 10.59 -7.27
C ARG A 312 29.48 9.19 -7.31
N ARG A 313 29.84 8.64 -6.15
CA ARG A 313 30.39 7.28 -6.03
C ARG A 313 29.27 6.24 -5.88
N PHE A 314 28.43 6.08 -6.91
CA PHE A 314 27.25 5.20 -6.87
C PHE A 314 27.52 3.71 -6.66
N LYS A 315 28.78 3.27 -6.84
CA LYS A 315 29.20 1.88 -6.59
C LYS A 315 29.67 1.64 -5.16
N ALA A 316 29.83 2.70 -4.35
CA ALA A 316 30.29 2.61 -2.96
C ALA A 316 29.14 2.20 -2.03
N LEU A 317 28.85 0.91 -2.01
CA LEU A 317 27.79 0.34 -1.19
C LEU A 317 28.27 0.08 0.25
N ARG A 318 27.43 0.44 1.22
CA ARG A 318 27.60 0.09 2.63
C ARG A 318 26.60 -0.99 3.00
N VAL A 319 27.05 -1.92 3.85
CA VAL A 319 26.21 -3.00 4.35
C VAL A 319 26.08 -2.84 5.85
N PHE A 320 24.83 -2.82 6.34
CA PHE A 320 24.48 -2.78 7.75
C PHE A 320 23.80 -4.10 8.13
N PRO A 321 24.55 -5.13 8.55
CA PRO A 321 23.96 -6.43 8.84
C PRO A 321 22.95 -6.33 9.98
N ALA A 322 21.71 -6.77 9.77
CA ALA A 322 20.63 -6.60 10.75
C ALA A 322 20.96 -7.27 12.09
N GLY A 323 21.73 -8.38 12.08
CA GLY A 323 22.20 -9.03 13.31
C GLY A 323 23.14 -8.17 14.19
N LYS A 324 23.71 -7.09 13.64
CA LYS A 324 24.57 -6.13 14.34
C LYS A 324 23.94 -4.74 14.47
N HIS A 325 22.91 -4.45 13.67
CA HIS A 325 22.23 -3.17 13.58
C HIS A 325 20.77 -3.31 14.02
N ARG A 326 20.58 -3.88 15.21
CA ARG A 326 19.27 -4.07 15.84
C ARG A 326 18.85 -2.79 16.53
N GLY A 327 17.55 -2.54 16.61
CA GLY A 327 17.06 -1.42 17.39
C GLY A 327 15.55 -1.36 17.49
N ALA A 328 15.08 -0.24 17.99
CA ALA A 328 13.69 0.13 18.08
C ALA A 328 13.44 1.41 17.25
N PRO A 329 12.19 1.67 16.84
CA PRO A 329 11.81 2.94 16.23
C PRO A 329 11.96 4.10 17.23
N SER A 330 12.07 5.32 16.70
CA SER A 330 12.25 6.56 17.49
C SER A 330 10.95 7.18 18.00
N TYR A 331 9.79 6.62 17.65
CA TYR A 331 8.51 7.05 18.20
C TYR A 331 8.20 6.35 19.53
N GLU A 332 7.36 6.98 20.35
CA GLU A 332 6.83 6.36 21.55
C GLU A 332 5.59 5.52 21.22
N ALA A 333 5.55 4.28 21.74
CA ALA A 333 4.41 3.41 21.54
C ALA A 333 3.15 4.03 22.17
N GLN A 334 2.07 4.01 21.40
CA GLN A 334 0.76 4.48 21.84
C GLN A 334 -0.13 3.28 22.21
N PRO A 335 -1.13 3.48 23.10
CA PRO A 335 -2.13 2.46 23.36
C PRO A 335 -2.83 2.01 22.07
N LYS A 336 -3.35 0.78 22.08
CA LYS A 336 -4.20 0.29 20.98
C LYS A 336 -5.32 1.29 20.70
N LEU A 337 -5.71 1.42 19.43
CA LEU A 337 -6.78 2.33 19.06
C LEU A 337 -8.10 1.84 19.68
N GLU A 338 -8.65 2.63 20.61
CA GLU A 338 -10.01 2.47 21.15
C GLU A 338 -11.01 3.03 20.12
N ALA A 339 -11.05 2.45 18.92
CA ALA A 339 -12.01 2.82 17.90
C ALA A 339 -13.42 2.40 18.32
N HIS A 340 -14.44 2.93 17.64
CA HIS A 340 -15.80 2.41 17.71
C HIS A 340 -15.83 0.96 17.21
N GLN A 341 -15.55 0.02 18.10
CA GLN A 341 -15.50 -1.40 17.77
C GLN A 341 -16.80 -1.80 17.10
N THR A 342 -16.67 -2.37 15.91
CA THR A 342 -17.76 -3.04 15.24
C THR A 342 -18.18 -4.20 16.13
N MET A 343 -19.43 -4.24 16.53
CA MET A 343 -19.92 -5.38 17.28
C MET A 343 -20.03 -6.58 16.34
N HIS A 344 -19.51 -7.73 16.77
CA HIS A 344 -19.57 -8.98 16.03
C HIS A 344 -20.55 -9.94 16.70
N LEU A 345 -21.53 -10.42 15.92
CA LEU A 345 -22.56 -11.37 16.36
C LEU A 345 -22.55 -12.61 15.47
N SER A 346 -22.93 -13.74 16.05
CA SER A 346 -23.12 -15.01 15.32
C SER A 346 -24.57 -15.44 15.45
N ALA A 347 -25.29 -15.55 14.33
CA ALA A 347 -26.71 -15.89 14.31
C ALA A 347 -26.99 -17.39 14.51
N GLY A 348 -25.97 -18.26 14.31
CA GLY A 348 -26.08 -19.71 14.51
C GLY A 348 -27.03 -20.44 13.55
N CYS A 349 -27.59 -19.74 12.56
CA CYS A 349 -28.54 -20.25 11.56
C CYS A 349 -28.26 -19.66 10.18
N ALA A 350 -28.96 -20.16 9.16
CA ALA A 350 -28.90 -19.53 7.83
C ALA A 350 -29.64 -18.18 7.87
N MET A 351 -29.25 -17.26 6.98
CA MET A 351 -29.80 -15.90 6.95
C MET A 351 -31.33 -15.85 6.83
N SER A 352 -31.94 -16.82 6.15
CA SER A 352 -33.39 -16.91 5.96
C SER A 352 -34.17 -17.50 7.15
N GLU A 353 -33.49 -18.06 8.14
CA GLU A 353 -34.11 -18.88 9.20
C GLU A 353 -34.30 -18.13 10.52
N GLY A 354 -33.61 -17.01 10.73
CA GLY A 354 -33.58 -16.32 12.01
C GLY A 354 -33.22 -14.84 11.93
N PRO A 355 -33.29 -14.15 13.08
CA PRO A 355 -32.90 -12.74 13.15
C PRO A 355 -31.38 -12.59 13.00
N ALA A 356 -30.96 -11.48 12.40
CA ALA A 356 -29.56 -11.06 12.35
C ALA A 356 -29.07 -10.60 13.73
N CYS A 357 -29.85 -9.74 14.39
CA CYS A 357 -29.59 -9.22 15.73
C CYS A 357 -30.86 -8.59 16.31
N LYS A 358 -30.80 -8.14 17.57
CA LYS A 358 -31.85 -7.27 18.09
C LYS A 358 -31.71 -5.88 17.48
N SER A 359 -32.81 -5.13 17.42
CA SER A 359 -32.79 -3.75 16.92
C SER A 359 -31.93 -2.83 17.80
N GLU A 360 -31.99 -3.03 19.13
CA GLU A 360 -31.24 -2.27 20.13
C GLU A 360 -29.71 -2.44 20.03
N ASP A 361 -29.26 -3.56 19.46
CA ASP A 361 -27.84 -3.84 19.23
C ASP A 361 -27.25 -2.90 18.15
N LEU A 362 -28.09 -2.38 17.24
CA LEU A 362 -27.68 -1.51 16.15
C LEU A 362 -28.14 -0.07 16.41
N ALA A 363 -27.36 0.68 17.19
CA ALA A 363 -27.63 2.11 17.41
C ALA A 363 -27.45 2.95 16.11
N PRO A 364 -28.12 4.10 15.96
CA PRO A 364 -27.91 5.01 14.85
C PRO A 364 -26.44 5.42 14.73
N GLY A 365 -25.92 5.46 13.50
CA GLY A 365 -24.52 5.80 13.23
C GLY A 365 -23.53 4.70 13.60
N ARG A 366 -24.00 3.48 13.91
CA ARG A 366 -23.16 2.31 14.20
C ARG A 366 -23.35 1.23 13.16
N LYS A 367 -22.32 0.40 13.03
CA LYS A 367 -22.37 -0.84 12.24
C LYS A 367 -22.23 -2.07 13.13
N VAL A 368 -22.89 -3.15 12.72
CA VAL A 368 -22.84 -4.47 13.36
C VAL A 368 -22.50 -5.51 12.29
N ALA A 369 -21.52 -6.35 12.58
CA ALA A 369 -21.15 -7.47 11.73
C ALA A 369 -21.85 -8.74 12.22
N VAL A 370 -22.52 -9.46 11.32
CA VAL A 370 -23.26 -10.67 11.65
C VAL A 370 -22.75 -11.83 10.80
N ASP A 371 -22.39 -12.93 11.46
CA ASP A 371 -22.04 -14.21 10.85
C ASP A 371 -23.25 -15.15 10.88
N PHE A 372 -23.77 -15.47 9.69
CA PHE A 372 -24.72 -16.57 9.47
C PHE A 372 -23.95 -17.81 9.01
N THR A 373 -24.59 -18.97 9.01
CA THR A 373 -23.98 -20.21 8.51
C THR A 373 -23.71 -20.16 7.00
N ASP A 374 -24.46 -19.36 6.23
CA ASP A 374 -24.36 -19.27 4.76
C ASP A 374 -23.92 -17.89 4.23
N ALA A 375 -23.82 -16.87 5.10
CA ALA A 375 -23.57 -15.48 4.72
C ALA A 375 -22.84 -14.67 5.81
N LYS A 376 -22.17 -13.60 5.40
CA LYS A 376 -21.57 -12.61 6.29
C LYS A 376 -22.12 -11.23 5.96
N ALA A 377 -22.78 -10.60 6.92
CA ALA A 377 -23.49 -9.34 6.74
C ALA A 377 -22.87 -8.20 7.57
N LEU A 378 -22.95 -6.98 7.04
CA LEU A 378 -22.66 -5.73 7.72
C LEU A 378 -23.93 -4.91 7.72
N LEU A 379 -24.46 -4.63 8.89
CA LEU A 379 -25.64 -3.80 9.08
C LEU A 379 -25.20 -2.39 9.46
N TRP A 380 -25.94 -1.39 9.01
CA TRP A 380 -25.76 0.03 9.31
C TRP A 380 -27.12 0.64 9.61
N ARG A 381 -27.23 1.40 10.70
CA ARG A 381 -28.42 2.22 10.93
C ARG A 381 -28.08 3.68 10.63
N THR A 382 -28.77 4.24 9.64
CA THR A 382 -28.64 5.64 9.28
C THR A 382 -29.06 6.55 10.45
N ALA A 383 -28.65 7.82 10.42
CA ALA A 383 -29.09 8.79 11.42
C ALA A 383 -30.62 8.98 11.45
N ALA A 384 -31.31 8.71 10.32
CA ALA A 384 -32.77 8.74 10.21
C ALA A 384 -33.45 7.46 10.75
N GLY A 385 -32.69 6.48 11.23
CA GLY A 385 -33.20 5.24 11.82
C GLY A 385 -33.38 4.08 10.82
N GLU A 386 -33.24 4.32 9.52
CA GLU A 386 -33.32 3.27 8.49
C GLU A 386 -32.14 2.30 8.61
N VAL A 387 -32.42 1.00 8.58
CA VAL A 387 -31.42 -0.07 8.57
C VAL A 387 -31.08 -0.47 7.13
N LYS A 388 -29.79 -0.51 6.84
CA LYS A 388 -29.21 -1.03 5.60
C LYS A 388 -28.35 -2.24 5.93
N ALA A 389 -28.31 -3.22 5.03
CA ALA A 389 -27.52 -4.42 5.21
C ALA A 389 -26.86 -4.83 3.91
N TYR A 390 -25.57 -5.16 3.99
CA TYR A 390 -24.74 -5.52 2.87
C TYR A 390 -23.90 -6.75 3.18
N SER A 391 -23.37 -7.43 2.15
CA SER A 391 -22.27 -8.36 2.38
C SER A 391 -21.08 -7.60 2.96
N ARG A 392 -20.51 -8.12 4.06
CA ARG A 392 -19.36 -7.49 4.71
C ARG A 392 -18.02 -7.80 4.02
N LEU A 393 -18.01 -8.70 3.04
CA LEU A 393 -16.79 -9.05 2.30
C LEU A 393 -16.62 -8.09 1.13
N CYS A 394 -15.48 -7.39 1.09
CA CYS A 394 -15.15 -6.48 0.00
C CYS A 394 -15.18 -7.24 -1.35
N PRO A 395 -15.88 -6.73 -2.38
CA PRO A 395 -16.00 -7.40 -3.68
C PRO A 395 -14.67 -7.49 -4.46
N HIS A 396 -13.60 -6.84 -3.98
CA HIS A 396 -12.28 -6.88 -4.61
C HIS A 396 -11.50 -8.17 -4.27
N VAL A 397 -11.08 -8.35 -3.01
CA VAL A 397 -10.34 -9.55 -2.55
C VAL A 397 -10.90 -10.16 -1.27
N GLY A 398 -12.13 -9.80 -0.89
CA GLY A 398 -12.82 -10.42 0.24
C GLY A 398 -12.39 -9.95 1.63
N VAL A 399 -11.65 -8.82 1.74
CA VAL A 399 -11.34 -8.20 3.05
C VAL A 399 -12.63 -7.83 3.78
N ASP A 400 -12.65 -8.04 5.09
CA ASP A 400 -13.81 -7.76 5.94
C ASP A 400 -13.98 -6.25 6.17
N LEU A 401 -15.13 -5.70 5.78
CA LEU A 401 -15.49 -4.29 5.95
C LEU A 401 -15.87 -3.95 7.40
N ALA A 402 -16.07 -4.96 8.25
CA ALA A 402 -16.22 -4.76 9.69
C ALA A 402 -15.00 -4.04 10.29
N ASP A 403 -13.80 -4.35 9.79
CA ASP A 403 -12.53 -3.76 10.24
C ASP A 403 -12.26 -2.37 9.64
N GLY A 404 -13.03 -1.98 8.63
CA GLY A 404 -12.89 -0.70 7.94
C GLY A 404 -13.32 0.50 8.79
N TRP A 405 -12.78 1.68 8.50
CA TRP A 405 -13.37 2.92 8.99
C TRP A 405 -14.65 3.27 8.22
N HIS A 406 -15.55 4.03 8.84
CA HIS A 406 -16.76 4.54 8.20
C HIS A 406 -17.15 5.91 8.77
N ASP A 407 -17.91 6.66 8.00
CA ASP A 407 -18.65 7.84 8.44
C ASP A 407 -20.17 7.61 8.26
N GLY A 408 -20.93 8.69 8.18
CA GLY A 408 -22.38 8.66 7.97
C GLY A 408 -22.82 8.22 6.56
N ASP A 409 -21.91 8.32 5.59
CA ASP A 409 -22.21 8.20 4.16
C ASP A 409 -21.55 6.97 3.53
N VAL A 410 -20.34 6.60 3.96
CA VAL A 410 -19.52 5.56 3.36
C VAL A 410 -18.82 4.65 4.37
N VAL A 411 -18.53 3.42 3.94
CA VAL A 411 -17.54 2.53 4.55
C VAL A 411 -16.33 2.37 3.65
N HIS A 412 -15.14 2.41 4.25
CA HIS A 412 -13.87 2.20 3.57
C HIS A 412 -13.35 0.78 3.79
N CYS A 413 -12.91 0.12 2.73
CA CYS A 413 -12.22 -1.16 2.83
C CYS A 413 -10.86 -0.99 3.52
N PRO A 414 -10.57 -1.70 4.62
CA PRO A 414 -9.32 -1.55 5.36
C PRO A 414 -8.11 -2.11 4.59
N GLY A 415 -8.33 -2.91 3.54
CA GLY A 415 -7.27 -3.42 2.68
C GLY A 415 -6.78 -2.37 1.67
N HIS A 416 -7.67 -1.98 0.74
CA HIS A 416 -7.30 -1.21 -0.45
C HIS A 416 -8.11 0.08 -0.65
N GLY A 417 -8.79 0.56 0.41
CA GLY A 417 -9.44 1.88 0.44
C GLY A 417 -10.64 2.09 -0.49
N LEU A 418 -11.16 1.03 -1.13
CA LEU A 418 -12.44 1.09 -1.84
C LEU A 418 -13.53 1.63 -0.92
N ARG A 419 -14.31 2.59 -1.44
CA ARG A 419 -15.39 3.26 -0.72
C ARG A 419 -16.72 2.70 -1.19
N PHE A 420 -17.64 2.51 -0.26
CA PHE A 420 -18.99 2.04 -0.56
C PHE A 420 -20.02 2.91 0.15
N SER A 421 -21.01 3.42 -0.58
CA SER A 421 -22.09 4.20 0.03
C SER A 421 -22.97 3.34 0.91
N TRP A 422 -23.30 3.82 2.10
CA TRP A 422 -24.31 3.21 2.96
C TRP A 422 -25.73 3.29 2.39
N ARG A 423 -25.98 4.17 1.41
CA ARG A 423 -27.31 4.36 0.83
C ARG A 423 -27.70 3.20 -0.08
N ASP A 424 -26.78 2.79 -0.95
CA ASP A 424 -27.05 1.88 -2.06
C ASP A 424 -25.94 0.82 -2.28
N GLY A 425 -24.86 0.85 -1.49
CA GLY A 425 -23.74 -0.07 -1.63
C GLY A 425 -22.82 0.22 -2.82
N ALA A 426 -23.04 1.31 -3.56
CA ALA A 426 -22.26 1.64 -4.74
C ALA A 426 -20.83 2.07 -4.39
N SER A 427 -19.88 1.70 -5.25
CA SER A 427 -18.51 2.21 -5.23
C SER A 427 -18.29 3.24 -6.33
N ASN A 428 -17.17 3.96 -6.27
CA ASN A 428 -16.69 4.83 -7.35
C ASN A 428 -16.19 4.05 -8.58
N CYS A 429 -16.16 2.72 -8.51
CA CYS A 429 -15.82 1.82 -9.60
C CYS A 429 -17.03 0.97 -9.99
N ALA A 430 -17.41 0.97 -11.28
CA ALA A 430 -18.55 0.21 -11.77
C ALA A 430 -18.41 -1.32 -11.56
N SER A 431 -17.18 -1.83 -11.49
CA SER A 431 -16.90 -3.24 -11.17
C SER A 431 -17.14 -3.62 -9.71
N PHE A 432 -17.29 -2.64 -8.81
CA PHE A 432 -17.45 -2.89 -7.38
C PHE A 432 -18.77 -2.33 -6.87
N GLY A 433 -19.57 -3.19 -6.28
CA GLY A 433 -20.77 -2.82 -5.54
C GLY A 433 -20.99 -3.83 -4.43
N LEU A 434 -21.45 -3.34 -3.27
CA LEU A 434 -21.83 -4.24 -2.20
C LEU A 434 -23.13 -4.94 -2.54
N ARG A 435 -23.16 -6.24 -2.32
CA ARG A 435 -24.38 -7.03 -2.41
C ARG A 435 -25.31 -6.62 -1.26
N ALA A 436 -26.42 -5.98 -1.58
CA ALA A 436 -27.43 -5.60 -0.61
C ALA A 436 -28.28 -6.81 -0.16
N PHE A 437 -28.72 -6.77 1.09
CA PHE A 437 -29.74 -7.66 1.65
C PHE A 437 -31.01 -6.86 1.90
N THR A 438 -32.16 -7.51 1.69
CA THR A 438 -33.45 -6.94 2.10
C THR A 438 -33.54 -6.99 3.62
N VAL A 439 -33.96 -5.89 4.22
CA VAL A 439 -34.08 -5.75 5.68
C VAL A 439 -35.56 -5.68 6.07
N GLU A 440 -35.94 -6.45 7.09
CA GLU A 440 -37.23 -6.33 7.76
C GLU A 440 -36.99 -6.15 9.26
N GLU A 441 -37.47 -5.06 9.83
CA GLU A 441 -37.43 -4.82 11.28
C GLU A 441 -38.81 -5.10 11.87
N ARG A 442 -38.94 -6.14 12.70
CA ARG A 442 -40.18 -6.53 13.36
C ARG A 442 -39.91 -7.09 14.75
N ASP A 443 -40.85 -6.88 15.67
CA ASP A 443 -40.79 -7.40 17.06
C ASP A 443 -39.46 -7.12 17.77
N GLY A 444 -38.88 -5.93 17.54
CA GLY A 444 -37.60 -5.51 18.13
C GLY A 444 -36.37 -6.25 17.59
N LYS A 445 -36.48 -6.94 16.45
CA LYS A 445 -35.41 -7.72 15.81
C LYS A 445 -35.26 -7.34 14.34
N ILE A 446 -34.05 -7.52 13.82
CA ILE A 446 -33.72 -7.28 12.42
C ILE A 446 -33.60 -8.63 11.72
N TYR A 447 -34.32 -8.81 10.62
CA TYR A 447 -34.26 -9.98 9.75
C TYR A 447 -33.69 -9.59 8.39
N LEU A 448 -32.92 -10.49 7.78
CA LEU A 448 -32.30 -10.28 6.48
C LEU A 448 -32.77 -11.36 5.50
N SER A 449 -32.91 -10.98 4.24
CA SER A 449 -33.08 -11.94 3.15
C SER A 449 -32.29 -11.50 1.92
N ARG A 450 -32.02 -12.44 1.01
CA ARG A 450 -31.37 -12.09 -0.26
C ARG A 450 -32.33 -11.24 -1.08
N ALA A 451 -31.84 -10.11 -1.60
CA ALA A 451 -32.60 -9.34 -2.56
C ALA A 451 -32.93 -10.23 -3.77
N ALA A 452 -34.14 -10.12 -4.32
CA ALA A 452 -34.47 -10.72 -5.61
C ALA A 452 -33.45 -10.19 -6.63
N ALA A 453 -32.73 -11.10 -7.30
CA ALA A 453 -31.56 -10.75 -8.08
C ALA A 453 -31.87 -9.70 -9.15
N ALA A 454 -31.29 -8.50 -9.02
CA ALA A 454 -30.95 -7.70 -10.19
C ALA A 454 -29.67 -8.33 -10.77
N LEU A 455 -29.80 -8.99 -11.92
CA LEU A 455 -28.69 -9.57 -12.69
C LEU A 455 -27.59 -8.52 -12.91
N LYS A 456 -26.45 -8.65 -12.21
CA LYS A 456 -25.11 -8.28 -12.73
C LYS A 456 -23.97 -8.82 -11.87
N ALA A 457 -23.07 -9.52 -12.57
CA ALA A 457 -21.73 -10.04 -12.27
C ALA A 457 -21.56 -11.13 -11.20
N GLU A 458 -20.99 -12.24 -11.64
CA GLU A 458 -20.64 -13.42 -10.83
C GLU A 458 -19.60 -13.11 -9.74
N PRO A 459 -19.74 -13.72 -8.55
CA PRO A 459 -18.73 -13.58 -7.50
C PRO A 459 -17.43 -14.28 -7.90
N ALA A 460 -16.30 -13.63 -7.64
CA ALA A 460 -15.00 -14.29 -7.60
C ALA A 460 -15.07 -15.49 -6.62
N GLU A 461 -14.58 -16.64 -7.07
CA GLU A 461 -14.50 -17.87 -6.29
C GLU A 461 -13.84 -17.60 -4.94
N ARG A 462 -14.51 -18.05 -3.88
CA ARG A 462 -14.11 -17.84 -2.48
C ARG A 462 -12.83 -18.63 -2.17
N ILE A 463 -11.86 -17.99 -1.52
CA ILE A 463 -10.74 -18.69 -0.88
C ILE A 463 -11.29 -19.40 0.37
N GLY A 464 -11.10 -20.72 0.42
CA GLY A 464 -11.55 -21.60 1.51
C GLY A 464 -10.71 -21.48 2.79
N ALA A 465 -11.39 -21.82 3.89
CA ALA A 465 -10.98 -22.12 5.27
C ALA A 465 -9.68 -21.50 5.83
#